data_AF-A0A4Y1ZDZ3-F1
#
_entry.id   AF-A0A4Y1ZDZ3-F1
#
_cell.length_a   1.000
_cell.length_b   1.000
_cell.length_c   1.000
_cell.angle_alpha   90.00
_cell.angle_beta   90.00
_cell.angle_gamma   90.00
#
_symmetry.space_group_name_H-M   'P 1'
#
loop_
_entity.id
_entity.type
_entity.pdbx_description
1 polymer ?
#
loop_
_entity_poly.entity_id
_entity_poly.type
_entity_poly.pdbx_seq_one_letter_code
_entity_poly.pdbx_strand_id
1 'polypeptide(L)'
;MTQPIITHNGAFVSSSMDDPVYTSKIDHSVLIQLAEFLETYPCQIQMSHERLSVSNRPHSKNLIAKMTIGMNEPLFYPVTYVDSLSQYLLENYEAATDVKVKMDDKKTADDLEKAISDYFPSLETSRGGSDHLTIVRQGTSKFNGLLFFAGQLGIPLHEIVAVGDGFDDIEMIEKCGLGVAMRNASKEVKAKAEWVTRSNDMDGVAYMVREVFRKQIRVH
;
A
#
# COMPACT_ATOMS: atom_id res chain seq x y z
N MET A 1 -3.46 -1.29 -26.12
CA MET A 1 -3.41 -2.20 -24.97
C MET A 1 -3.07 -1.35 -23.76
N THR A 2 -3.92 -1.33 -22.75
CA THR A 2 -3.58 -0.74 -21.45
C THR A 2 -2.58 -1.66 -20.77
N GLN A 3 -1.42 -1.13 -20.38
CA GLN A 3 -0.45 -1.91 -19.63
C GLN A 3 -0.99 -2.14 -18.21
N PRO A 4 -0.79 -3.34 -17.61
CA PRO A 4 -1.13 -3.57 -16.22
C PRO A 4 -0.46 -2.55 -15.29
N ILE A 5 -1.19 -2.16 -14.25
CA ILE A 5 -0.71 -1.30 -13.17
C ILE A 5 -0.57 -2.10 -11.89
N ILE A 6 0.44 -1.78 -11.08
CA ILE A 6 0.66 -2.37 -9.76
C ILE A 6 0.00 -1.45 -8.73
N THR A 7 -0.94 -2.00 -7.95
CA THR A 7 -1.79 -1.24 -7.02
C THR A 7 -1.86 -1.95 -5.67
N HIS A 8 -2.50 -1.30 -4.68
CA HIS A 8 -2.70 -1.85 -3.33
C HIS A 8 -1.40 -2.39 -2.70
N ASN A 9 -0.32 -1.59 -2.69
CA ASN A 9 1.00 -1.98 -2.18
C ASN A 9 1.58 -3.25 -2.83
N GLY A 10 1.22 -3.51 -4.09
CA GLY A 10 1.65 -4.71 -4.82
C GLY A 10 0.71 -5.89 -4.68
N ALA A 11 -0.37 -5.79 -3.90
CA ALA A 11 -1.37 -6.83 -3.74
C ALA A 11 -2.21 -7.07 -4.99
N PHE A 12 -2.23 -6.16 -5.97
CA PHE A 12 -3.06 -6.29 -7.15
C PHE A 12 -2.36 -5.72 -8.38
N VAL A 13 -2.06 -6.58 -9.35
CA VAL A 13 -1.48 -6.19 -10.65
C VAL A 13 -2.48 -6.53 -11.74
N SER A 14 -2.99 -5.51 -12.44
CA SER A 14 -3.97 -5.74 -13.48
C SER A 14 -4.11 -4.60 -14.49
N SER A 15 -4.63 -4.93 -15.67
CA SER A 15 -5.13 -3.97 -16.66
C SER A 15 -6.65 -3.77 -16.57
N SER A 16 -7.38 -4.63 -15.85
CA SER A 16 -8.82 -4.57 -15.63
C SER A 16 -9.22 -5.14 -14.25
N MET A 17 -10.42 -4.83 -13.73
CA MET A 17 -10.84 -5.38 -12.43
C MET A 17 -11.25 -6.86 -12.46
N ASP A 18 -11.46 -7.44 -13.65
CA ASP A 18 -12.01 -8.80 -13.80
C ASP A 18 -10.95 -9.85 -14.11
N ASP A 19 -9.79 -9.44 -14.64
CA ASP A 19 -8.72 -10.35 -15.06
C ASP A 19 -7.36 -9.90 -14.51
N PRO A 20 -7.14 -10.08 -13.19
CA PRO A 20 -5.88 -9.72 -12.57
C PRO A 20 -4.75 -10.67 -12.98
N VAL A 21 -3.62 -10.09 -13.32
CA VAL A 21 -2.37 -10.80 -13.63
C VAL A 21 -1.74 -11.36 -12.36
N TYR A 22 -1.91 -10.66 -11.24
CA TYR A 22 -1.45 -11.09 -9.92
C TYR A 22 -2.34 -10.52 -8.82
N THR A 23 -2.62 -11.34 -7.81
CA THR A 23 -3.26 -10.91 -6.57
C THR A 23 -2.58 -11.52 -5.35
N SER A 24 -2.41 -10.72 -4.29
CA SER A 24 -2.00 -11.17 -2.97
C SER A 24 -2.96 -10.59 -1.94
N LYS A 25 -4.04 -11.32 -1.67
CA LYS A 25 -5.08 -10.91 -0.71
C LYS A 25 -4.94 -11.68 0.60
N ILE A 26 -5.33 -11.05 1.69
CA ILE A 26 -5.57 -11.71 2.97
C ILE A 26 -6.82 -12.58 2.80
N ASP A 27 -6.65 -13.88 3.06
CA ASP A 27 -7.72 -14.86 2.93
C ASP A 27 -8.86 -14.56 3.88
N HIS A 28 -10.09 -14.82 3.43
CA HIS A 28 -11.32 -14.50 4.15
C HIS A 28 -11.34 -15.02 5.61
N SER A 29 -10.90 -16.27 5.82
CA SER A 29 -10.85 -16.86 7.17
C SER A 29 -9.85 -16.17 8.09
N VAL A 30 -8.72 -15.71 7.55
CA VAL A 30 -7.71 -14.94 8.31
C VAL A 30 -8.24 -13.52 8.56
N LEU A 31 -8.93 -12.94 7.58
CA LEU A 31 -9.51 -11.61 7.69
C LEU A 31 -10.58 -11.53 8.78
N ILE A 32 -11.42 -12.55 8.95
CA ILE A 32 -12.38 -12.63 10.07
C ILE A 32 -11.65 -12.63 11.41
N GLN A 33 -10.66 -13.52 11.57
CA GLN A 33 -9.90 -13.62 12.83
C GLN A 33 -9.15 -12.31 13.15
N LEU A 34 -8.59 -11.68 12.11
CA LEU A 34 -7.94 -10.38 12.25
C LEU A 34 -8.96 -9.30 12.64
N ALA A 35 -10.16 -9.29 12.05
CA ALA A 35 -11.22 -8.34 12.38
C ALA A 35 -11.63 -8.47 13.86
N GLU A 36 -11.92 -9.70 14.30
CA GLU A 36 -12.27 -9.99 15.70
C GLU A 36 -11.17 -9.53 16.66
N PHE A 37 -9.91 -9.80 16.33
CA PHE A 37 -8.77 -9.37 17.11
C PHE A 37 -8.64 -7.84 17.17
N LEU A 38 -8.71 -7.16 16.02
CA LEU A 38 -8.59 -5.70 15.94
C LEU A 38 -9.73 -4.97 16.63
N GLU A 39 -10.95 -5.52 16.61
CA GLU A 39 -12.12 -4.97 17.30
C GLU A 39 -11.96 -4.95 18.83
N THR A 40 -10.98 -5.68 19.39
CA THR A 40 -10.63 -5.59 20.82
C THR A 40 -9.82 -4.34 21.17
N TYR A 41 -9.33 -3.60 20.18
CA TYR A 41 -8.55 -2.37 20.34
C TYR A 41 -9.40 -1.13 20.01
N PRO A 42 -9.17 0.01 20.69
CA PRO A 42 -9.78 1.29 20.33
C PRO A 42 -9.10 1.85 19.07
N CYS A 43 -9.47 1.33 17.90
CA CYS A 43 -8.86 1.70 16.63
C CYS A 43 -9.90 1.88 15.51
N GLN A 44 -9.50 2.66 14.50
CA GLN A 44 -10.21 2.74 13.24
C GLN A 44 -9.61 1.70 12.29
N ILE A 45 -10.45 0.83 11.75
CA ILE A 45 -10.06 -0.25 10.86
C ILE A 45 -10.69 0.00 9.49
N GLN A 46 -9.91 -0.14 8.44
CA GLN A 46 -10.37 -0.06 7.06
C GLN A 46 -9.80 -1.23 6.26
N MET A 47 -10.67 -2.08 5.75
CA MET A 47 -10.34 -3.21 4.88
C MET A 47 -10.56 -2.77 3.43
N SER A 48 -9.54 -2.93 2.60
CA SER A 48 -9.57 -2.57 1.18
C SER A 48 -9.73 -3.81 0.31
N HIS A 49 -10.56 -3.70 -0.71
CA HIS A 49 -10.72 -4.66 -1.81
C HIS A 49 -10.63 -3.89 -3.13
N GLU A 50 -10.31 -4.50 -4.26
CA GLU A 50 -10.11 -3.77 -5.53
C GLU A 50 -11.35 -2.97 -6.02
N ARG A 51 -12.54 -3.26 -5.48
CA ARG A 51 -13.81 -2.63 -5.86
C ARG A 51 -14.43 -1.77 -4.77
N LEU A 52 -14.07 -1.98 -3.52
CA LEU A 52 -14.74 -1.35 -2.39
C LEU A 52 -13.83 -1.30 -1.17
N SER A 53 -14.25 -0.54 -0.18
CA SER A 53 -13.65 -0.62 1.15
C SER A 53 -14.73 -0.76 2.20
N VAL A 54 -14.43 -1.49 3.28
CA VAL A 54 -15.30 -1.63 4.44
C VAL A 54 -14.55 -1.14 5.66
N SER A 55 -15.19 -0.33 6.49
CA SER A 55 -14.57 0.26 7.66
C SER A 55 -15.53 0.20 8.86
N ASN A 56 -14.99 0.05 10.07
CA ASN A 56 -15.80 0.23 11.26
C ASN A 56 -16.27 1.69 11.37
N ARG A 57 -17.38 1.96 12.07
CA ARG A 57 -17.84 3.34 12.21
C ARG A 57 -16.79 4.22 12.90
N PRO A 58 -16.57 5.46 12.41
CA PRO A 58 -15.65 6.39 13.04
C PRO A 58 -16.01 6.64 14.51
N HIS A 59 -15.04 6.45 15.39
CA HIS A 59 -15.15 6.77 16.82
C HIS A 59 -15.26 8.29 17.09
N SER A 60 -15.07 9.14 16.06
CA SER A 60 -15.07 10.59 16.23
C SER A 60 -16.47 11.16 16.53
N LYS A 61 -16.56 12.00 17.57
CA LYS A 61 -17.76 12.78 17.91
C LYS A 61 -17.91 14.05 17.04
N ASN A 62 -16.93 14.37 16.20
CA ASN A 62 -16.92 15.59 15.39
C ASN A 62 -17.79 15.42 14.15
N LEU A 63 -18.91 16.15 14.10
CA LEU A 63 -19.82 16.17 12.94
C LEU A 63 -19.11 16.57 11.64
N ILE A 64 -18.13 17.47 11.68
CA ILE A 64 -17.37 17.90 10.51
C ILE A 64 -16.61 16.72 9.88
N ALA A 65 -15.95 15.89 10.70
CA ALA A 65 -15.24 14.71 10.21
C ALA A 65 -16.20 13.70 9.56
N LYS A 66 -17.40 13.52 10.12
CA LYS A 66 -18.45 12.66 9.52
C LYS A 66 -18.97 13.20 8.19
N MET A 67 -19.11 14.52 8.05
CA MET A 67 -19.59 15.16 6.82
C MET A 67 -18.53 15.15 5.71
N THR A 68 -17.25 15.38 6.03
CA THR A 68 -16.16 15.36 5.04
C THR A 68 -15.95 13.97 4.44
N ILE A 69 -16.16 12.91 5.24
CA ILE A 69 -16.07 11.53 4.77
C ILE A 69 -17.02 11.29 3.58
N GLY A 70 -18.30 11.66 3.70
CA GLY A 70 -19.29 11.44 2.64
C GLY A 70 -19.13 12.32 1.39
N MET A 71 -18.40 13.45 1.47
CA MET A 71 -18.17 14.34 0.31
C MET A 71 -16.99 13.91 -0.57
N ASN A 72 -16.08 13.10 -0.04
CA ASN A 72 -14.89 12.60 -0.74
C ASN A 72 -15.00 11.12 -1.13
N GLU A 73 -16.16 10.48 -0.93
CA GLU A 73 -16.37 9.09 -1.35
C GLU A 73 -16.28 8.98 -2.88
N PRO A 74 -15.35 8.16 -3.42
CA PRO A 74 -15.25 7.99 -4.85
C PRO A 74 -16.53 7.35 -5.39
N LEU A 75 -17.16 7.98 -6.38
CA LEU A 75 -18.33 7.45 -7.10
C LEU A 75 -18.15 6.01 -7.60
N PHE A 76 -16.91 5.57 -7.81
CA PHE A 76 -16.57 4.26 -8.37
C PHE A 76 -15.82 3.34 -7.40
N TYR A 77 -15.69 3.71 -6.12
CA TYR A 77 -15.06 2.90 -5.09
C TYR A 77 -15.76 3.15 -3.74
N PRO A 78 -16.92 2.52 -3.51
CA PRO A 78 -17.73 2.78 -2.34
C PRO A 78 -17.00 2.39 -1.04
N VAL A 79 -17.24 3.19 0.00
CA VAL A 79 -16.79 2.89 1.36
C VAL A 79 -18.01 2.56 2.21
N THR A 80 -18.06 1.34 2.71
CA THR A 80 -19.16 0.87 3.56
C THR A 80 -18.76 0.95 5.01
N TYR A 81 -19.57 1.63 5.83
CA TYR A 81 -19.36 1.72 7.27
C TYR A 81 -20.26 0.75 8.02
N VAL A 82 -19.66 -0.11 8.83
CA VAL A 82 -20.36 -1.14 9.62
C VAL A 82 -20.07 -1.00 11.10
N ASP A 83 -20.97 -1.54 11.93
CA ASP A 83 -20.82 -1.52 13.38
C ASP A 83 -19.82 -2.59 13.86
N SER A 84 -19.79 -3.74 13.19
CA SER A 84 -18.79 -4.80 13.40
C SER A 84 -18.34 -5.36 12.04
N LEU A 85 -17.03 -5.30 11.79
CA LEU A 85 -16.37 -5.86 10.62
C LEU A 85 -16.36 -7.39 10.68
N SER A 86 -16.15 -7.98 11.86
CA SER A 86 -16.17 -9.46 12.00
C SER A 86 -17.53 -10.04 11.63
N GLN A 87 -18.63 -9.44 12.14
CA GLN A 87 -20.00 -9.84 11.77
C GLN A 87 -20.28 -9.61 10.28
N TYR A 88 -19.87 -8.46 9.72
CA TYR A 88 -20.02 -8.19 8.30
C TYR A 88 -19.35 -9.27 7.43
N LEU A 89 -18.15 -9.71 7.81
CA LEU A 89 -17.42 -10.77 7.10
C LEU A 89 -18.06 -12.15 7.28
N LEU A 90 -18.76 -12.43 8.38
CA LEU A 90 -19.52 -13.68 8.52
C LEU A 90 -20.71 -13.73 7.55
N GLU A 91 -21.29 -12.58 7.22
CA GLU A 91 -22.44 -12.46 6.30
C GLU A 91 -22.01 -12.27 4.84
N ASN A 92 -20.80 -11.76 4.59
CA ASN A 92 -20.31 -11.40 3.26
C ASN A 92 -18.92 -12.00 3.04
N TYR A 93 -18.79 -12.81 1.99
CA TYR A 93 -17.50 -13.39 1.64
C TYR A 93 -16.60 -12.35 0.94
N GLU A 94 -15.72 -11.71 1.72
CA GLU A 94 -14.76 -10.73 1.23
C GLU A 94 -13.31 -11.13 1.56
N ALA A 95 -12.40 -10.83 0.64
CA ALA A 95 -10.96 -10.85 0.88
C ALA A 95 -10.42 -9.42 0.89
N ALA A 96 -9.24 -9.18 1.47
CA ALA A 96 -8.67 -7.84 1.53
C ALA A 96 -7.30 -7.77 0.86
N THR A 97 -7.05 -6.75 0.06
CA THR A 97 -5.70 -6.44 -0.44
C THR A 97 -4.81 -5.90 0.67
N ASP A 98 -5.41 -5.11 1.56
CA ASP A 98 -4.77 -4.49 2.71
C ASP A 98 -5.80 -4.18 3.80
N VAL A 99 -5.33 -4.14 5.04
CA VAL A 99 -6.09 -3.61 6.19
C VAL A 99 -5.30 -2.47 6.81
N LYS A 100 -5.89 -1.27 6.80
CA LYS A 100 -5.33 -0.09 7.43
C LYS A 100 -5.93 0.09 8.81
N VAL A 101 -5.05 0.28 9.79
CA VAL A 101 -5.43 0.52 11.18
C VAL A 101 -4.87 1.87 11.60
N LYS A 102 -5.74 2.72 12.13
CA LYS A 102 -5.36 3.95 12.82
C LYS A 102 -5.65 3.80 14.30
N MET A 103 -4.66 4.13 15.13
CA MET A 103 -4.74 4.07 16.59
C MET A 103 -4.66 5.48 17.18
N ASP A 104 -5.00 5.63 18.45
CA ASP A 104 -4.97 6.94 19.11
C ASP A 104 -3.55 7.36 19.52
N ASP A 105 -2.66 6.40 19.73
CA ASP A 105 -1.30 6.64 20.20
C ASP A 105 -0.29 5.61 19.68
N LYS A 106 1.00 5.98 19.76
CA LYS A 106 2.11 5.17 19.28
C LYS A 106 2.28 3.86 20.06
N LYS A 107 2.09 3.87 21.38
CA LYS A 107 2.31 2.69 22.21
C LYS A 107 1.33 1.60 21.84
N THR A 108 0.05 1.95 21.67
CA THR A 108 -0.97 1.00 21.19
C THR A 108 -0.61 0.42 19.82
N ALA A 109 -0.07 1.24 18.92
CA ALA A 109 0.39 0.78 17.63
C ALA A 109 1.61 -0.16 17.72
N ASP A 110 2.58 0.13 18.60
CA ASP A 110 3.74 -0.76 18.87
C ASP A 110 3.29 -2.12 19.45
N ASP A 111 2.36 -2.09 20.40
CA ASP A 111 1.80 -3.31 21.01
C ASP A 111 1.01 -4.14 19.99
N LEU A 112 0.21 -3.48 19.14
CA LEU A 112 -0.58 -4.14 18.11
C LEU A 112 0.29 -4.75 17.01
N GLU A 113 1.31 -4.03 16.54
CA GLU A 113 2.25 -4.53 15.54
C GLU A 113 2.93 -5.82 16.01
N LYS A 114 3.40 -5.83 17.26
CA LYS A 114 4.00 -7.01 17.86
C LYS A 114 3.01 -8.17 17.96
N ALA A 115 1.79 -7.91 18.42
CA ALA A 115 0.77 -8.94 18.55
C ALA A 115 0.38 -9.53 17.19
N ILE A 116 0.28 -8.72 16.13
CA ILE A 116 0.02 -9.22 14.78
C ILE A 116 1.15 -10.14 14.32
N SER A 117 2.41 -9.75 14.53
CA SER A 117 3.57 -10.59 14.19
C SER A 117 3.59 -11.92 14.95
N ASP A 118 3.14 -11.94 16.21
CA ASP A 118 3.16 -13.14 17.06
C ASP A 118 1.99 -14.10 16.72
N TYR A 119 0.80 -13.57 16.44
CA TYR A 119 -0.42 -14.39 16.26
C TYR A 119 -0.81 -14.64 14.80
N PHE A 120 -0.34 -13.82 13.86
CA PHE A 120 -0.71 -13.90 12.44
C PHE A 120 0.53 -14.01 11.54
N PRO A 121 1.25 -15.15 11.54
CA PRO A 121 2.51 -15.32 10.81
C PRO A 121 2.35 -15.21 9.28
N SER A 122 1.13 -15.36 8.75
CA SER A 122 0.82 -15.18 7.33
C SER A 122 0.59 -13.72 6.93
N LEU A 123 0.73 -12.78 7.87
CA LEU A 123 0.55 -11.34 7.66
C LEU A 123 1.87 -10.59 7.89
N GLU A 124 2.00 -9.45 7.22
CA GLU A 124 3.09 -8.50 7.43
C GLU A 124 2.51 -7.12 7.74
N THR A 125 3.20 -6.38 8.59
CA THR A 125 2.85 -5.03 9.00
C THR A 125 3.86 -4.03 8.46
N SER A 126 3.39 -2.86 8.08
CA SER A 126 4.23 -1.71 7.75
C SER A 126 3.69 -0.44 8.40
N ARG A 127 4.62 0.46 8.78
CA ARG A 127 4.30 1.72 9.44
C ARG A 127 4.06 2.83 8.42
N GLY A 128 2.86 3.41 8.48
CA GLY A 128 2.51 4.63 7.74
C GLY A 128 2.73 5.92 8.55
N GLY A 129 3.19 5.81 9.79
CA GLY A 129 3.32 6.89 10.76
C GLY A 129 3.42 6.35 12.18
N SER A 130 3.42 7.23 13.19
CA SER A 130 3.46 6.80 14.59
C SER A 130 2.18 6.08 15.04
N ASP A 131 1.06 6.41 14.42
CA ASP A 131 -0.30 6.00 14.79
C ASP A 131 -1.03 5.29 13.63
N HIS A 132 -0.28 4.81 12.63
CA HIS A 132 -0.82 4.15 11.44
C HIS A 132 -0.07 2.85 11.13
N LEU A 133 -0.84 1.77 10.99
CA LEU A 133 -0.37 0.46 10.55
C LEU A 133 -1.10 0.05 9.27
N THR A 134 -0.37 -0.53 8.34
CA THR A 134 -0.93 -1.23 7.19
C THR A 134 -0.57 -2.70 7.31
N ILE A 135 -1.56 -3.56 7.23
CA ILE A 135 -1.44 -5.01 7.33
C ILE A 135 -1.73 -5.58 5.94
N VAL A 136 -0.85 -6.46 5.47
CA VAL A 136 -0.97 -7.13 4.18
C VAL A 136 -0.67 -8.62 4.37
N ARG A 137 -0.96 -9.43 3.35
CA ARG A 137 -0.48 -10.82 3.32
C ARG A 137 1.05 -10.83 3.27
N GLN A 138 1.69 -11.77 3.97
CA GLN A 138 3.13 -11.95 3.96
C GLN A 138 3.68 -12.05 2.53
N GLY A 139 4.79 -11.34 2.26
CA GLY A 139 5.40 -11.25 0.94
C GLY A 139 4.71 -10.27 0.00
N THR A 140 3.74 -9.48 0.46
CA THR A 140 3.10 -8.43 -0.34
C THR A 140 3.89 -7.13 -0.21
N SER A 141 4.52 -6.71 -1.31
CA SER A 141 5.17 -5.40 -1.41
C SER A 141 5.08 -4.86 -2.83
N LYS A 142 5.26 -3.53 -2.98
CA LYS A 142 5.36 -2.88 -4.30
C LYS A 142 6.44 -3.55 -5.15
N PHE A 143 7.57 -3.91 -4.53
CA PHE A 143 8.67 -4.60 -5.19
C PHE A 143 8.28 -6.02 -5.64
N ASN A 144 7.60 -6.82 -4.82
CA ASN A 144 7.19 -8.16 -5.25
C ASN A 144 6.14 -8.12 -6.37
N GLY A 145 5.22 -7.15 -6.34
CA GLY A 145 4.30 -6.90 -7.46
C GLY A 145 5.05 -6.49 -8.74
N LEU A 146 6.06 -5.63 -8.62
CA LEU A 146 6.96 -5.25 -9.72
C LEU A 146 7.75 -6.44 -10.26
N LEU A 147 8.34 -7.24 -9.38
CA LEU A 147 9.15 -8.41 -9.74
C LEU A 147 8.33 -9.43 -10.52
N PHE A 148 7.10 -9.71 -10.06
CA PHE A 148 6.17 -10.59 -10.76
C PHE A 148 5.86 -10.05 -12.17
N PHE A 149 5.49 -8.76 -12.26
CA PHE A 149 5.10 -8.16 -13.53
C PHE A 149 6.28 -8.05 -14.52
N ALA A 150 7.46 -7.64 -14.05
CA ALA A 150 8.67 -7.58 -14.86
C ALA A 150 9.06 -8.97 -15.39
N GLY A 151 8.91 -10.02 -14.57
CA GLY A 151 9.13 -11.40 -14.97
C GLY A 151 8.22 -11.85 -16.13
N GLN A 152 6.95 -11.44 -16.13
CA GLN A 152 6.01 -11.71 -17.24
C GLN A 152 6.43 -11.03 -18.55
N LEU A 153 7.06 -9.86 -18.45
CA LEU A 153 7.59 -9.12 -19.62
C LEU A 153 8.98 -9.60 -20.05
N GLY A 154 9.63 -10.47 -19.28
CA GLY A 154 11.02 -10.86 -19.49
C GLY A 154 12.02 -9.71 -19.27
N ILE A 155 11.64 -8.68 -18.52
CA ILE A 155 12.49 -7.51 -18.24
C ILE A 155 13.27 -7.79 -16.94
N PRO A 156 14.62 -7.86 -17.00
CA PRO A 156 15.43 -8.06 -15.82
C PRO A 156 15.48 -6.79 -14.95
N LEU A 157 15.63 -6.95 -13.63
CA LEU A 157 15.63 -5.82 -12.69
C LEU A 157 16.66 -4.72 -13.02
N HIS A 158 17.81 -5.08 -13.59
CA HIS A 158 18.87 -4.13 -13.94
C HIS A 158 18.50 -3.18 -15.10
N GLU A 159 17.42 -3.47 -15.83
CA GLU A 159 16.86 -2.59 -16.87
C GLU A 159 15.74 -1.67 -16.33
N ILE A 160 15.40 -1.79 -15.05
CA ILE A 160 14.30 -1.05 -14.43
C ILE A 160 14.80 0.18 -13.69
N VAL A 161 14.13 1.31 -13.91
CA VAL A 161 14.27 2.52 -13.10
C VAL A 161 13.10 2.60 -12.12
N ALA A 162 13.38 2.56 -10.82
CA ALA A 162 12.38 2.72 -9.78
C ALA A 162 12.45 4.12 -9.17
N VAL A 163 11.31 4.78 -9.02
CA VAL A 163 11.22 6.12 -8.41
C VAL A 163 10.22 6.08 -7.27
N GLY A 164 10.62 6.59 -6.11
CA GLY A 164 9.73 6.63 -4.95
C GLY A 164 10.14 7.65 -3.90
N ASP A 165 9.33 7.75 -2.87
CA ASP A 165 9.52 8.67 -1.75
C ASP A 165 9.04 8.12 -0.40
N GLY A 166 8.24 7.06 -0.41
CA GLY A 166 7.75 6.34 0.75
C GLY A 166 8.69 5.23 1.25
N PHE A 167 8.45 4.77 2.47
CA PHE A 167 9.19 3.64 3.04
C PHE A 167 8.91 2.32 2.30
N ASP A 168 7.69 2.16 1.78
CA ASP A 168 7.26 1.03 0.96
C ASP A 168 7.89 1.03 -0.44
N ASP A 169 8.58 2.10 -0.83
CA ASP A 169 9.35 2.19 -2.08
C ASP A 169 10.82 1.76 -1.91
N ILE A 170 11.32 1.64 -0.67
CA ILE A 170 12.74 1.37 -0.39
C ILE A 170 13.22 0.11 -1.11
N GLU A 171 12.44 -0.96 -1.06
CA GLU A 171 12.83 -2.25 -1.62
C GLU A 171 13.04 -2.17 -3.14
N MET A 172 12.16 -1.47 -3.87
CA MET A 172 12.32 -1.28 -5.31
C MET A 172 13.43 -0.30 -5.66
N ILE A 173 13.63 0.75 -4.85
CA ILE A 173 14.72 1.70 -5.01
C ILE A 173 16.07 0.99 -4.82
N GLU A 174 16.20 0.10 -3.84
CA GLU A 174 17.47 -0.58 -3.53
C GLU A 174 17.80 -1.71 -4.54
N LYS A 175 16.79 -2.37 -5.12
CA LYS A 175 16.99 -3.60 -5.91
C LYS A 175 16.88 -3.42 -7.43
N CYS A 176 16.29 -2.33 -7.93
CA CYS A 176 16.22 -2.08 -9.38
C CYS A 176 17.53 -1.51 -9.92
N GLY A 177 17.71 -1.60 -11.24
CA GLY A 177 18.94 -1.15 -11.92
C GLY A 177 19.29 0.31 -11.70
N LEU A 178 18.28 1.17 -11.55
CA LEU A 178 18.47 2.54 -11.08
C LEU A 178 17.37 2.91 -10.08
N GLY A 179 17.76 3.01 -8.81
CA GLY A 179 16.91 3.51 -7.73
C GLY A 179 16.96 5.03 -7.58
N VAL A 180 15.80 5.68 -7.63
CA VAL A 180 15.67 7.13 -7.51
C VAL A 180 14.75 7.51 -6.35
N ALA A 181 15.24 8.33 -5.43
CA ALA A 181 14.43 8.94 -4.39
C ALA A 181 14.01 10.36 -4.79
N MET A 182 12.78 10.76 -4.50
CA MET A 182 12.35 12.16 -4.66
C MET A 182 12.96 13.06 -3.57
N ARG A 183 13.14 14.36 -3.85
CA ARG A 183 13.70 15.30 -2.85
C ARG A 183 12.85 15.43 -1.59
N ASN A 184 11.54 15.23 -1.68
CA ASN A 184 10.62 15.29 -0.54
C ASN A 184 10.63 14.00 0.31
N ALA A 185 11.34 12.95 -0.13
CA ALA A 185 11.45 11.70 0.62
C ALA A 185 12.19 11.85 1.95
N SER A 186 12.01 10.90 2.86
CA SER A 186 12.73 10.86 4.14
C SER A 186 14.24 10.66 3.92
N LYS A 187 15.05 10.94 4.97
CA LYS A 187 16.50 10.68 4.90
C LYS A 187 16.83 9.20 4.66
N GLU A 188 16.02 8.32 5.24
CA GLU A 188 16.17 6.87 5.13
C GLU A 188 15.94 6.40 3.69
N VAL A 189 14.86 6.86 3.04
CA VAL A 189 14.57 6.53 1.64
C VAL A 189 15.68 7.05 0.71
N LYS A 190 16.14 8.30 0.92
CA LYS A 190 17.22 8.88 0.12
C LYS A 190 18.55 8.14 0.27
N ALA A 191 18.85 7.61 1.45
CA ALA A 191 20.08 6.87 1.71
C ALA A 191 20.16 5.54 0.94
N LYS A 192 19.02 5.02 0.49
CA LYS A 192 18.90 3.78 -0.29
C LYS A 192 18.93 4.00 -1.80
N ALA A 193 18.79 5.25 -2.27
CA ALA A 193 18.76 5.57 -3.69
C ALA A 193 20.17 5.87 -4.23
N GLU A 194 20.41 5.47 -5.47
CA GLU A 194 21.61 5.88 -6.22
C GLU A 194 21.50 7.34 -6.65
N TRP A 195 20.28 7.84 -6.82
CA TRP A 195 20.02 9.22 -7.25
C TRP A 195 18.87 9.84 -6.47
N VAL A 196 19.08 11.03 -5.93
CA VAL A 196 18.00 11.90 -5.44
C VAL A 196 17.61 12.92 -6.52
N THR A 197 16.39 12.82 -7.05
CA THR A 197 15.84 13.79 -8.02
C THR A 197 15.20 15.00 -7.31
N ARG A 198 14.54 15.91 -8.05
CA ARG A 198 13.80 17.05 -7.48
C ARG A 198 12.57 16.57 -6.67
N SER A 199 11.88 17.49 -6.00
CA SER A 199 10.62 17.16 -5.33
C SER A 199 9.51 16.94 -6.35
N ASN A 200 8.45 16.27 -5.92
CA ASN A 200 7.19 16.14 -6.65
C ASN A 200 6.67 17.52 -7.12
N ASP A 201 6.71 18.56 -6.26
CA ASP A 201 6.28 19.92 -6.61
C ASP A 201 7.16 20.63 -7.66
N MET A 202 8.26 20.00 -8.08
CA MET A 202 9.25 20.56 -9.01
C MET A 202 9.51 19.60 -10.19
N ASP A 203 8.50 18.80 -10.56
CA ASP A 203 8.51 17.83 -11.65
C ASP A 203 9.69 16.85 -11.57
N GLY A 204 9.98 16.32 -10.37
CA GLY A 204 11.15 15.47 -10.12
C GLY A 204 11.24 14.23 -11.02
N VAL A 205 10.11 13.60 -11.34
CA VAL A 205 10.08 12.46 -12.27
C VAL A 205 10.47 12.91 -13.68
N ALA A 206 9.83 13.96 -14.20
CA ALA A 206 10.12 14.47 -15.54
C ALA A 206 11.58 14.95 -15.68
N TYR A 207 12.11 15.60 -14.64
CA TYR A 207 13.52 15.99 -14.58
C TYR A 207 14.45 14.77 -14.67
N MET A 208 14.18 13.73 -13.87
CA MET A 208 14.97 12.50 -13.87
C MET A 208 14.96 11.83 -15.25
N VAL A 209 13.78 11.63 -15.83
CA VAL A 209 13.61 10.97 -17.13
C VAL A 209 14.42 11.69 -18.21
N ARG A 210 14.34 13.03 -18.26
CA ARG A 210 15.11 13.84 -19.22
C ARG A 210 16.61 13.64 -19.07
N GLU A 211 17.12 13.62 -17.85
CA GLU A 211 18.56 13.46 -17.59
C GLU A 211 19.04 12.02 -17.86
N VAL A 212 18.21 10.99 -17.66
CA VAL A 212 18.52 9.60 -18.08
C VAL A 212 18.70 9.54 -19.60
N PHE A 213 17.74 10.05 -20.38
CA PHE A 213 17.84 10.05 -21.84
C PHE A 213 19.02 10.89 -22.34
N ARG A 214 19.31 12.02 -21.69
CA ARG A 214 20.48 12.85 -22.02
C ARG A 214 21.80 12.09 -21.87
N LYS A 215 21.94 11.23 -20.85
CA LYS A 215 23.14 10.39 -20.67
C LYS A 215 23.28 9.35 -21.79
N GLN A 216 22.17 8.80 -22.28
CA GLN A 216 22.17 7.83 -23.38
C GLN A 216 22.51 8.47 -24.73
N ILE A 217 22.02 9.68 -25.01
CA ILE A 217 22.28 10.40 -26.27
C ILE A 217 23.74 10.83 -26.42
N ARG A 218 24.49 10.95 -25.32
CA ARG A 218 25.93 11.32 -25.33
C ARG A 218 26.87 10.17 -25.69
N VAL A 219 26.35 8.98 -25.97
CA VAL A 219 27.12 7.83 -26.44
C VAL A 219 27.17 7.84 -27.97
N HIS A 220 27.71 8.91 -28.58
CA HIS A 220 28.09 8.99 -29.99
C HIS A 220 29.34 9.86 -30.13
#